data_AF-A0AAU6QPI9-F1
#
_entry.id   AF-A0AAU6QPI9-F1
#
_cell.length_a   1.000
_cell.length_b   1.000
_cell.length_c   1.000
_cell.angle_alpha   90.00
_cell.angle_beta   90.00
_cell.angle_gamma   90.00
#
_symmetry.space_group_name_H-M   'P 1'
#
loop_
_entity.id
_entity.type
_entity.pdbx_description
1 polymer ?
#
loop_
_entity_poly.entity_id
_entity_poly.type
_entity_poly.pdbx_seq_one_letter_code
_entity_poly.pdbx_strand_id
1 'polypeptide(L)'
;MHVADLTGVALDYWVARSLHDFVREIHFTDSGETVSIRGNDRGRPWDGRFTPSTSWEAAAAVLERAQRLEVRERPDHGPAHCVAEFEGGDRTVEGRGESLRVALLRAFVESRFGDRVDDVMHQAQALFGTRAEPIDEQSAGASFEDIPRPDAQIGDIKSAPR
;
A
#
# COMPACT_ATOMS: atom_id res chain seq x y z
N MET A 1 8.83 -5.65 -15.67
CA MET A 1 7.75 -6.65 -15.91
C MET A 1 6.57 -6.02 -16.65
N HIS A 2 5.80 -6.79 -17.42
CA HIS A 2 4.53 -6.30 -17.99
C HIS A 2 3.42 -6.35 -16.93
N VAL A 3 2.56 -5.33 -16.90
CA VAL A 3 1.43 -5.27 -15.95
C VAL A 3 0.45 -6.43 -16.16
N ALA A 4 0.27 -6.85 -17.41
CA ALA A 4 -0.57 -8.00 -17.77
C ALA A 4 -0.09 -9.33 -17.16
N ASP A 5 1.17 -9.42 -16.75
CA ASP A 5 1.77 -10.64 -16.19
C ASP A 5 1.86 -10.60 -14.65
N LEU A 6 1.53 -9.47 -14.01
CA LEU A 6 1.61 -9.34 -12.56
C LEU A 6 0.63 -10.28 -11.85
N THR A 7 1.13 -11.05 -10.89
CA THR A 7 0.34 -11.99 -10.07
C THR A 7 0.82 -11.96 -8.62
N GLY A 8 -0.03 -12.45 -7.70
CA GLY A 8 0.29 -12.59 -6.28
C GLY A 8 0.88 -11.32 -5.65
N VAL A 9 1.98 -11.49 -4.92
CA VAL A 9 2.70 -10.42 -4.21
C VAL A 9 3.13 -9.29 -5.12
N ALA A 10 3.57 -9.58 -6.35
CA ALA A 10 3.99 -8.54 -7.27
C ALA A 10 2.81 -7.66 -7.68
N LEU A 11 1.63 -8.25 -7.90
CA LEU A 11 0.42 -7.48 -8.17
C LEU A 11 0.00 -6.66 -6.94
N ASP A 12 0.02 -7.27 -5.75
CA ASP A 12 -0.35 -6.59 -4.50
C ASP A 12 0.56 -5.39 -4.21
N TYR A 13 1.87 -5.55 -4.43
CA TYR A 13 2.86 -4.49 -4.29
C TYR A 13 2.59 -3.32 -5.23
N TRP A 14 2.40 -3.59 -6.52
CA TRP A 14 2.18 -2.54 -7.50
C TRP A 14 0.82 -1.84 -7.34
N VAL A 15 -0.19 -2.55 -6.82
CA VAL A 15 -1.45 -1.92 -6.40
C VAL A 15 -1.21 -0.97 -5.23
N ALA A 16 -0.47 -1.39 -4.20
CA ALA A 16 -0.13 -0.51 -3.07
C ALA A 16 0.65 0.73 -3.54
N ARG A 17 1.61 0.57 -4.46
CA ARG A 17 2.36 1.68 -5.07
C ARG A 17 1.50 2.64 -5.89
N SER A 18 0.38 2.14 -6.43
CA SER A 18 -0.58 2.94 -7.21
C SER A 18 -1.48 3.83 -6.34
N LEU A 19 -1.65 3.46 -5.07
CA LEU A 19 -2.53 4.12 -4.09
C LEU A 19 -1.81 5.22 -3.29
N HIS A 20 -1.21 6.19 -3.97
CA HIS A 20 -0.37 7.24 -3.37
C HIS A 20 -1.12 8.26 -2.48
N ASP A 21 -2.43 8.38 -2.66
CA ASP A 21 -3.32 9.18 -1.81
C ASP A 21 -3.57 8.51 -0.45
N PHE A 22 -3.52 7.18 -0.42
CA PHE A 22 -3.85 6.32 0.71
C PHE A 22 -2.61 5.78 1.42
N VAL A 23 -1.72 5.13 0.69
CA VAL A 23 -0.56 4.41 1.19
C VAL A 23 0.59 5.37 1.47
N ARG A 24 1.14 5.29 2.68
CA ARG A 24 2.29 6.08 3.15
C ARG A 24 3.52 5.22 3.33
N GLU A 25 3.35 3.97 3.76
CA GLU A 25 4.44 3.02 3.87
C GLU A 25 4.03 1.67 3.29
N ILE A 26 5.01 0.99 2.69
CA ILE A 26 4.93 -0.39 2.25
C ILE A 26 5.98 -1.19 3.02
N HIS A 27 5.55 -2.31 3.59
CA HIS A 27 6.39 -3.27 4.29
C HIS A 27 6.17 -4.65 3.69
N PHE A 28 7.17 -5.52 3.81
CA PHE A 28 7.07 -6.92 3.44
C PHE A 28 7.12 -7.78 4.70
N THR A 29 6.12 -8.63 4.89
CA THR A 29 6.04 -9.61 5.99
C THR A 29 6.19 -11.02 5.44
N ASP A 30 6.23 -12.00 6.34
CA ASP A 30 6.24 -13.42 5.97
C ASP A 30 7.39 -13.75 4.99
N SER A 31 8.60 -13.27 5.30
CA SER A 31 9.81 -13.43 4.47
C SER A 31 9.74 -12.83 3.06
N GLY A 32 8.88 -11.83 2.83
CA GLY A 32 8.71 -11.22 1.51
C GLY A 32 7.46 -11.68 0.78
N GLU A 33 6.71 -12.63 1.32
CA GLU A 33 5.55 -13.24 0.66
C GLU A 33 4.24 -12.49 0.89
N THR A 34 4.25 -11.41 1.68
CA THR A 34 3.04 -10.63 1.94
C THR A 34 3.36 -9.15 2.03
N VAL A 35 2.55 -8.35 1.34
CA VAL A 35 2.60 -6.89 1.42
C VAL A 35 1.78 -6.45 2.63
N SER A 36 2.35 -5.59 3.46
CA SER A 36 1.64 -4.85 4.51
C SER A 36 1.80 -3.36 4.24
N ILE A 37 0.75 -2.58 4.49
CA ILE A 37 0.77 -1.14 4.24
C ILE A 37 0.40 -0.38 5.50
N ARG A 38 0.91 0.85 5.60
CA ARG A 38 0.39 1.87 6.50
C ARG A 38 -0.09 3.07 5.71
N GLY A 39 -1.24 3.61 6.09
CA GLY A 39 -1.86 4.67 5.34
C GLY A 39 -3.11 5.23 6.00
N ASN A 40 -3.77 6.12 5.26
CA ASN A 40 -5.06 6.68 5.64
C ASN A 40 -5.97 6.76 4.42
N ASP A 41 -7.02 5.95 4.41
CA ASP A 41 -8.01 5.93 3.34
C ASP A 41 -9.20 6.80 3.74
N ARG A 42 -9.30 7.99 3.15
CA ARG A 42 -10.43 8.93 3.36
C ARG A 42 -10.77 9.16 4.84
N GLY A 43 -9.75 9.30 5.68
CA GLY A 43 -9.88 9.53 7.13
C GLY A 43 -9.78 8.27 7.98
N ARG A 44 -9.80 7.07 7.38
CA ARG A 44 -9.70 5.79 8.11
C ARG A 44 -8.25 5.31 8.09
N PRO A 45 -7.61 5.10 9.25
CA PRO A 45 -6.27 4.53 9.28
C PRO A 45 -6.28 3.09 8.77
N TRP A 46 -5.24 2.73 8.03
CA TRP A 46 -4.93 1.35 7.66
C TRP A 46 -3.55 1.01 8.18
N ASP A 47 -3.43 -0.10 8.90
CA ASP A 47 -2.16 -0.70 9.31
C ASP A 47 -2.32 -2.21 9.30
N GLY A 48 -1.70 -2.89 8.32
CA GLY A 48 -1.75 -4.34 8.23
C GLY A 48 -1.60 -4.89 6.82
N ARG A 49 -1.89 -6.19 6.68
CA ARG A 49 -1.76 -6.93 5.42
C ARG A 49 -2.64 -6.32 4.33
N PHE A 50 -2.10 -6.30 3.13
CA PHE A 50 -2.75 -5.79 1.93
C PHE A 50 -2.59 -6.80 0.80
N THR A 51 -3.61 -7.63 0.62
CA THR A 51 -3.61 -8.74 -0.35
C THR A 51 -4.75 -8.63 -1.35
N PRO A 52 -4.86 -7.52 -2.11
CA PRO A 52 -5.99 -7.29 -3.02
C PRO A 52 -6.12 -8.36 -4.11
N SER A 53 -5.04 -9.03 -4.52
CA SER A 53 -5.09 -10.13 -5.50
C SER A 53 -5.90 -11.34 -5.01
N THR A 54 -5.96 -11.55 -3.69
CA THR A 54 -6.63 -12.69 -3.04
C THR A 54 -7.85 -12.30 -2.18
N SER A 55 -7.97 -11.04 -1.75
CA SER A 55 -9.06 -10.52 -0.93
C SER A 55 -9.84 -9.39 -1.60
N TRP A 56 -11.17 -9.52 -1.65
CA TRP A 56 -12.05 -8.46 -2.12
C TRP A 56 -12.14 -7.27 -1.16
N GLU A 57 -11.96 -7.50 0.14
CA GLU A 57 -11.94 -6.43 1.15
C GLU A 57 -10.80 -5.44 0.89
N ALA A 58 -9.60 -5.95 0.60
CA ALA A 58 -8.47 -5.12 0.21
C ALA A 58 -8.64 -4.51 -1.19
N ALA A 59 -9.20 -5.27 -2.15
CA ALA A 59 -9.43 -4.77 -3.51
C ALA A 59 -10.52 -3.68 -3.58
N ALA A 60 -11.41 -3.59 -2.58
CA ALA A 60 -12.43 -2.56 -2.51
C ALA A 60 -11.82 -1.14 -2.52
N ALA A 61 -10.65 -0.96 -1.92
CA ALA A 61 -9.94 0.32 -1.96
C ALA A 61 -9.65 0.80 -3.41
N VAL A 62 -9.42 -0.13 -4.34
CA VAL A 62 -9.27 0.19 -5.77
C VAL A 62 -10.63 0.41 -6.42
N LEU A 63 -11.60 -0.43 -6.11
CA LEU A 63 -12.95 -0.34 -6.68
C LEU A 63 -13.62 1.01 -6.36
N GLU A 64 -13.48 1.50 -5.13
CA GLU A 64 -14.02 2.79 -4.70
C GLU A 64 -13.35 4.01 -5.36
N ARG A 65 -12.30 3.81 -6.15
CA ARG A 65 -11.62 4.85 -6.93
C ARG A 65 -11.98 4.76 -8.42
N ALA A 66 -12.80 3.79 -8.83
CA ALA A 66 -13.28 3.69 -10.20
C ALA A 66 -14.42 4.68 -10.45
N GLN A 67 -14.24 5.57 -11.43
CA GLN A 67 -15.29 6.49 -11.89
C GLN A 67 -16.21 5.83 -12.92
N ARG A 68 -15.64 4.95 -13.75
CA ARG A 68 -16.36 4.13 -14.71
C ARG A 68 -15.78 2.73 -14.67
N LEU A 69 -16.66 1.74 -14.65
CA LEU A 69 -16.27 0.33 -14.64
C LEU A 69 -17.17 -0.46 -15.56
N GLU A 70 -16.57 -1.05 -16.60
CA GLU A 70 -17.20 -2.04 -17.45
C GLU A 70 -16.48 -3.36 -17.28
N VAL A 71 -17.24 -4.42 -16.98
CA VAL A 71 -16.66 -5.73 -16.80
C VAL A 71 -17.35 -6.76 -17.66
N ARG A 72 -16.53 -7.61 -18.28
CA ARG A 72 -16.97 -8.76 -19.06
C ARG A 72 -16.31 -10.00 -18.47
N GLU A 73 -17.15 -10.80 -17.82
CA GLU A 73 -16.79 -12.17 -17.44
C GLU A 73 -17.22 -13.09 -18.57
N ARG A 74 -16.32 -13.94 -19.06
CA ARG A 74 -16.67 -14.94 -20.07
C ARG A 74 -16.95 -16.24 -19.32
N PRO A 75 -18.21 -16.71 -19.26
CA PRO A 75 -18.58 -17.88 -18.46
C PRO A 75 -17.84 -19.16 -18.86
N ASP A 76 -17.35 -19.27 -20.11
CA ASP A 76 -16.79 -20.50 -20.65
C ASP A 76 -15.33 -20.34 -21.15
N HIS A 77 -14.37 -20.15 -20.23
CA HIS A 77 -12.91 -20.26 -20.46
C HIS A 77 -12.13 -19.04 -20.99
N GLY A 78 -12.68 -17.82 -20.92
CA GLY A 78 -11.92 -16.60 -21.26
C GLY A 78 -11.39 -15.86 -20.03
N PRO A 79 -10.23 -15.16 -20.11
CA PRO A 79 -9.81 -14.26 -19.04
C PRO A 79 -10.87 -13.18 -18.82
N ALA A 80 -11.15 -12.85 -17.57
CA ALA A 80 -11.98 -11.72 -17.21
C ALA A 80 -11.37 -10.44 -17.80
N HIS A 81 -12.23 -9.58 -18.33
CA HIS A 81 -11.82 -8.34 -18.97
C HIS A 81 -12.47 -7.15 -18.27
N CYS A 82 -11.64 -6.25 -17.76
CA CYS A 82 -12.04 -5.03 -17.09
C CYS A 82 -11.64 -3.84 -17.96
N VAL A 83 -12.57 -2.92 -18.19
CA VAL A 83 -12.29 -1.60 -18.76
C VAL A 83 -12.70 -0.57 -17.72
N ALA A 84 -11.78 0.29 -17.31
CA ALA A 84 -12.00 1.19 -16.20
C ALA A 84 -11.42 2.59 -16.43
N GLU A 85 -12.03 3.57 -15.79
CA GLU A 85 -11.48 4.91 -15.57
C GLU A 85 -11.41 5.14 -14.07
N PHE A 86 -10.26 5.61 -13.59
CA PHE A 86 -9.99 5.80 -12.17
C PHE A 86 -9.79 7.28 -11.84
N GLU A 87 -10.11 7.67 -10.61
CA GLU A 87 -9.92 9.03 -10.11
C GLU A 87 -8.49 9.53 -10.34
N GLY A 88 -8.33 10.71 -10.94
CA GLY A 88 -7.01 11.28 -11.23
C GLY A 88 -6.26 10.57 -12.37
N GLY A 89 -6.94 9.78 -13.21
CA GLY A 89 -6.43 9.30 -14.48
C GLY A 89 -7.16 9.98 -15.65
N ASP A 90 -6.42 10.29 -16.72
CA ASP A 90 -6.98 10.98 -17.90
C ASP A 90 -7.34 10.01 -19.04
N ARG A 91 -7.27 8.69 -18.79
CA ARG A 91 -7.49 7.66 -19.81
C ARG A 91 -8.26 6.46 -19.31
N THR A 92 -9.08 5.92 -20.19
CA THR A 92 -9.62 4.57 -20.07
C THR A 92 -8.47 3.55 -20.18
N VAL A 93 -8.47 2.56 -19.29
CA VAL A 93 -7.49 1.48 -19.25
C VAL A 93 -8.20 0.13 -19.30
N GLU A 94 -7.47 -0.87 -19.78
CA GLU A 94 -7.96 -2.24 -19.85
C GLU A 94 -7.09 -3.15 -18.99
N GLY A 95 -7.72 -4.13 -18.35
CA GLY A 95 -7.04 -5.17 -17.61
C GLY A 95 -7.63 -6.53 -17.95
N ARG A 96 -6.76 -7.54 -18.06
CA ARG A 96 -7.15 -8.93 -18.29
C ARG A 96 -6.59 -9.79 -17.17
N GLY A 97 -7.36 -10.75 -16.69
CA GLY A 97 -6.94 -11.61 -15.59
C GLY A 97 -7.79 -12.86 -15.44
N GLU A 98 -7.32 -13.77 -14.60
CA GLU A 98 -8.01 -15.04 -14.29
C GLU A 98 -9.33 -14.82 -13.53
N SER A 99 -9.47 -13.66 -12.90
CA SER A 99 -10.69 -13.23 -12.23
C SER A 99 -10.94 -11.75 -12.48
N LEU A 100 -12.18 -11.32 -12.26
CA LEU A 100 -12.57 -9.92 -12.32
C LEU A 100 -11.68 -9.03 -11.44
N ARG A 101 -11.35 -9.52 -10.24
CA ARG A 101 -10.46 -8.83 -9.30
C ARG A 101 -9.08 -8.60 -9.89
N VAL A 102 -8.45 -9.66 -10.41
CA VAL A 102 -7.12 -9.54 -11.02
C VAL A 102 -7.15 -8.60 -12.24
N ALA A 103 -8.19 -8.66 -13.06
CA ALA A 103 -8.38 -7.76 -14.19
C ALA A 103 -8.48 -6.29 -13.74
N LEU A 104 -9.29 -5.99 -12.71
CA LEU A 104 -9.43 -4.67 -12.13
C LEU A 104 -8.09 -4.12 -11.59
N LEU A 105 -7.35 -4.94 -10.84
CA LEU A 105 -6.10 -4.53 -10.23
C LEU A 105 -5.02 -4.23 -11.28
N ARG A 106 -4.93 -5.05 -12.33
CA ARG A 106 -4.00 -4.81 -13.44
C ARG A 106 -4.36 -3.54 -14.21
N ALA A 107 -5.65 -3.31 -14.49
CA ALA A 107 -6.10 -2.06 -15.10
C ALA A 107 -5.70 -0.85 -14.22
N PHE A 108 -5.88 -0.96 -12.91
CA PHE A 108 -5.52 0.11 -11.98
C PHE A 108 -4.02 0.42 -11.98
N VAL A 109 -3.16 -0.60 -11.92
CA VAL A 109 -1.70 -0.42 -12.04
C VAL A 109 -1.34 0.23 -13.38
N GLU A 110 -1.94 -0.24 -14.47
CA GLU A 110 -1.70 0.33 -15.80
C GLU A 110 -2.10 1.81 -15.89
N SER A 111 -3.17 2.22 -15.20
CA SER A 111 -3.59 3.62 -15.16
C SER A 111 -2.56 4.57 -14.53
N ARG A 112 -1.66 4.05 -13.69
CA ARG A 112 -0.65 4.85 -12.97
C ARG A 112 0.74 4.74 -13.57
N PHE A 113 1.11 3.56 -14.05
CA PHE A 113 2.48 3.25 -14.47
C PHE A 113 2.60 2.89 -15.95
N GLY A 114 1.48 2.73 -16.68
CA GLY A 114 1.49 2.21 -18.05
C GLY A 114 1.63 0.69 -18.09
N ASP A 115 2.04 0.16 -19.25
CA ASP A 115 2.04 -1.29 -19.52
C ASP A 115 3.22 -2.05 -18.87
N ARG A 116 4.21 -1.31 -18.34
CA ARG A 116 5.43 -1.85 -17.75
C ARG A 116 5.74 -1.21 -16.41
N VAL A 117 6.20 -2.05 -15.50
CA VAL A 117 6.68 -1.67 -14.17
C VAL A 117 8.04 -2.29 -13.90
N ASP A 118 8.79 -1.76 -12.94
CA ASP A 118 10.06 -2.34 -12.50
C ASP A 118 9.85 -3.61 -11.67
N ASP A 119 10.96 -4.24 -11.26
CA ASP A 119 10.92 -5.36 -10.34
C ASP A 119 10.47 -4.93 -8.94
N VAL A 120 9.91 -5.87 -8.18
CA VAL A 120 9.47 -5.61 -6.81
C VAL A 120 10.69 -5.33 -5.93
N MET A 121 10.70 -4.17 -5.30
CA MET A 121 11.71 -3.84 -4.29
C MET A 121 11.23 -4.35 -2.92
N HIS A 122 11.81 -5.46 -2.47
CA HIS A 122 11.43 -6.19 -1.26
C HIS A 122 11.97 -5.57 0.05
N GLN A 123 12.17 -4.25 0.06
CA GLN A 123 12.61 -3.49 1.23
C GLN A 123 11.44 -2.63 1.72
N ALA A 124 11.44 -2.25 3.00
CA ALA A 124 10.46 -1.30 3.51
C ALA A 124 10.59 0.06 2.81
N GLN A 125 9.47 0.71 2.50
CA GLN A 125 9.44 1.93 1.69
C GLN A 125 8.48 2.96 2.25
N ALA A 126 8.88 4.22 2.24
CA ALA A 126 7.99 5.36 2.39
C ALA A 126 7.55 5.86 1.01
N LEU A 127 6.28 6.23 0.88
CA LEU A 127 5.70 6.73 -0.36
C LEU A 127 5.44 8.24 -0.29
N PHE A 128 6.01 8.95 -1.27
CA PHE A 128 5.82 10.38 -1.48
C PHE A 128 5.21 10.61 -2.86
N GLY A 129 3.88 10.55 -2.93
CA GLY A 129 3.19 10.54 -4.22
C GLY A 129 3.57 9.27 -5.00
N THR A 130 4.06 9.44 -6.21
CA THR A 130 4.52 8.32 -7.05
C THR A 130 5.93 7.84 -6.71
N ARG A 131 6.69 8.54 -5.86
CA ARG A 131 8.06 8.15 -5.48
C ARG A 131 8.04 7.20 -4.29
N ALA A 132 8.89 6.19 -4.33
CA ALA A 132 9.19 5.32 -3.19
C ALA A 132 10.63 5.56 -2.74
N GLU A 133 10.85 5.66 -1.44
CA GLU A 133 12.18 5.76 -0.83
C GLU A 133 12.34 4.64 0.20
N PRO A 134 13.50 3.97 0.26
CA PRO A 134 13.74 2.96 1.29
C PRO A 134 13.63 3.59 2.67
N ILE A 135 12.97 2.89 3.59
CA ILE A 135 13.03 3.23 5.01
C ILE A 135 14.30 2.57 5.53
N ASP A 136 15.37 3.34 5.67
CA ASP A 136 16.54 2.87 6.40
C ASP A 136 16.14 2.58 7.85
N GLU A 137 16.53 1.41 8.37
CA GLU A 137 16.30 1.02 9.77
C GLU A 137 16.88 2.03 10.79
N GLN A 138 17.72 2.98 10.34
CA GLN A 138 18.22 4.09 11.15
C GLN A 138 17.15 5.13 11.51
N SER A 139 16.03 5.21 10.80
CA SER A 139 14.99 6.21 11.10
C SER A 139 13.96 5.77 12.14
N ALA A 140 14.01 4.52 12.61
CA ALA A 140 13.19 4.01 13.72
C ALA A 140 13.81 4.29 15.11
N GLY A 141 14.99 4.92 15.18
CA GLY A 141 15.70 5.23 16.42
C GLY A 141 15.58 6.68 16.92
N ALA A 142 14.93 7.58 16.19
CA ALA A 142 14.88 9.01 16.52
C ALA A 142 13.51 9.45 17.08
N SER A 143 12.97 8.72 18.06
CA SER A 143 11.87 9.23 18.90
C SER A 143 11.82 8.53 20.26
N PHE A 144 12.96 8.48 20.96
CA PHE A 144 13.02 8.21 22.41
C PHE A 144 14.15 9.04 23.04
N GLU A 145 14.12 10.36 22.87
CA GLU A 145 14.78 11.27 23.82
C GLU A 145 13.71 12.09 24.54
N ASP A 146 13.02 11.43 25.47
CA ASP A 146 12.74 12.04 26.77
C ASP A 146 12.54 10.93 27.81
N ILE A 147 13.66 10.29 28.20
CA ILE A 147 13.70 9.51 29.43
C ILE A 147 14.12 10.50 30.51
N PRO A 148 13.25 10.91 31.45
CA PRO A 148 13.67 11.75 32.55
C PRO A 148 14.63 10.94 33.41
N ARG A 149 15.87 11.42 33.53
CA ARG A 149 16.87 10.85 34.44
C ARG A 149 16.39 11.06 35.89
N PRO A 150 16.17 10.01 36.69
CA PRO A 150 15.89 10.18 38.10
C PRO A 150 17.23 10.29 38.84
N ASP A 151 17.93 11.40 38.67
CA ASP A 151 19.08 11.74 39.50
C ASP A 151 19.15 13.25 39.70
N ALA A 152 18.19 13.74 40.48
CA ALA A 152 18.25 15.06 41.09
C ALA A 152 17.92 14.90 42.58
N GLN A 153 18.95 14.55 43.34
CA GLN A 153 19.29 15.12 44.65
C GLN A 153 18.09 15.36 45.59
N ILE A 154 17.81 14.36 46.44
CA ILE A 154 16.97 14.51 47.63
C ILE A 154 17.61 15.61 48.49
N GLY A 155 17.01 16.81 48.47
CA GLY A 155 17.40 17.91 49.32
C GLY A 155 17.12 17.60 50.78
N ASP A 156 18.11 17.86 51.63
CA ASP A 156 18.05 17.76 53.08
C ASP A 156 16.81 18.46 53.66
N ILE A 157 15.88 17.69 54.22
CA ILE A 157 14.78 18.20 55.03
C ILE A 157 15.34 18.56 56.40
N LYS A 158 15.80 19.81 56.57
CA LYS A 158 16.04 20.37 57.91
C LYS A 158 14.71 20.79 58.52
N SER A 159 14.15 19.94 59.38
CA SER A 159 13.09 20.29 60.31
C SER A 159 13.58 21.39 61.26
N ALA A 160 12.86 22.51 61.34
CA ALA A 160 13.02 23.49 62.42
C ALA A 160 11.91 23.28 63.46
N PRO A 161 12.22 23.24 64.77
CA PRO A 161 11.20 23.08 65.80
C PRO A 161 10.62 24.43 66.18
N ARG A 162 9.29 24.50 66.34
CA ARG A 162 8.61 25.31 67.36
C ARG A 162 7.15 24.89 67.50
#